data_AF-A0A968LLY1-F1
#
_entry.id   AF-A0A968LLY1-F1
#
_cell.length_a   1.000
_cell.length_b   1.000
_cell.length_c   1.000
_cell.angle_alpha   90.00
_cell.angle_beta   90.00
_cell.angle_gamma   90.00
#
_symmetry.space_group_name_H-M   'P 1'
#
loop_
_entity.id
_entity.type
_entity.pdbx_description
1 polymer ?
#
loop_
_entity_poly.entity_id
_entity_poly.type
_entity_poly.pdbx_seq_one_letter_code
_entity_poly.pdbx_strand_id
1 'polypeptide(L)'
;MNALSGQVFPMPGLIFEATQWSLKVWAYCKKGRPTRDEFVCVAPFFNTSRGVVCLGSMRRPETFDAHCGEAWSSSYFAAAFTHQTQPGSLSSFPGSPSELWLEVKARGCFEPDWLIPMGQSLEAVMSGG
;
A
#
# COMPACT_ATOMS: atom_id res chain seq x y z
N MET A 1 -9.93 13.24 -17.58
CA MET A 1 -10.39 12.48 -16.39
C MET A 1 -9.56 11.21 -16.35
N ASN A 2 -8.82 10.98 -15.27
CA ASN A 2 -7.83 9.90 -15.20
C ASN A 2 -8.57 8.54 -15.22
N ALA A 3 -8.24 7.64 -16.17
CA ALA A 3 -8.98 6.40 -16.45
C ALA A 3 -9.08 5.40 -15.27
N LEU A 4 -8.38 5.69 -14.17
CA LEU A 4 -8.28 4.87 -12.97
C LEU A 4 -9.23 5.32 -11.84
N SER A 5 -9.74 6.55 -11.89
CA SER A 5 -10.53 7.12 -10.79
C SER A 5 -11.88 6.42 -10.64
N GLY A 6 -12.26 6.07 -9.40
CA GLY A 6 -13.54 5.41 -9.09
C GLY A 6 -13.67 3.96 -9.53
N GLN A 7 -12.55 3.33 -9.93
CA GLN A 7 -12.51 1.94 -10.36
C GLN A 7 -12.08 1.01 -9.21
N VAL A 8 -12.46 -0.26 -9.28
CA VAL A 8 -12.03 -1.31 -8.35
C VAL A 8 -10.94 -2.15 -9.00
N PHE A 9 -9.88 -2.41 -8.25
CA PHE A 9 -8.73 -3.20 -8.71
C PHE A 9 -8.42 -4.33 -7.74
N PRO A 10 -8.04 -5.51 -8.24
CA PRO A 10 -7.35 -6.52 -7.44
C PRO A 10 -6.11 -5.92 -6.76
N MET A 11 -5.92 -6.24 -5.48
CA MET A 11 -4.86 -5.68 -4.65
C MET A 11 -3.86 -6.78 -4.29
N PRO A 12 -2.56 -6.46 -4.12
CA PRO A 12 -1.64 -7.37 -3.45
C PRO A 12 -2.06 -7.53 -1.98
N GLY A 13 -1.43 -8.47 -1.26
CA GLY A 13 -1.50 -8.47 0.19
C GLY A 13 -0.98 -7.14 0.73
N LEU A 14 -1.68 -6.53 1.68
CA LEU A 14 -1.29 -5.25 2.28
C LEU A 14 -1.14 -5.38 3.78
N ILE A 15 -0.12 -4.71 4.31
CA ILE A 15 0.16 -4.62 5.72
C ILE A 15 0.03 -3.16 6.11
N PHE A 16 -0.86 -2.86 7.05
CA PHE A 16 -1.05 -1.52 7.60
C PHE A 16 -0.54 -1.48 9.03
N GLU A 17 0.34 -0.53 9.31
CA GLU A 17 0.70 -0.15 10.68
C GLU A 17 0.09 1.23 10.95
N ALA A 18 -0.98 1.25 11.73
CA ALA A 18 -1.57 2.48 12.21
C ALA A 18 -1.02 2.81 13.60
N THR A 19 -0.70 4.07 13.82
CA THR A 19 -0.43 4.66 15.13
C THR A 19 -1.31 5.91 15.30
N GLN A 20 -1.31 6.52 16.49
CA GLN A 20 -1.99 7.80 16.71
C GLN A 20 -1.47 8.94 15.79
N TRP A 21 -0.22 8.84 15.30
CA TRP A 21 0.44 9.90 14.53
C TRP A 21 0.70 9.56 13.07
N SER A 22 0.70 8.28 12.71
CA SER A 22 1.13 7.81 11.40
C SER A 22 0.31 6.61 10.92
N LEU A 23 0.19 6.50 9.60
CA LEU A 23 -0.20 5.26 8.95
C LEU A 23 0.93 4.87 8.02
N LYS A 24 1.43 3.65 8.18
CA LYS A 24 2.37 3.04 7.25
C LYS A 24 1.68 1.90 6.50
N VAL A 25 2.08 1.69 5.25
CA VAL A 25 1.61 0.63 4.37
C VAL A 25 2.77 -0.03 3.64
N TRP A 26 2.76 -1.36 3.63
CA TRP A 26 3.66 -2.19 2.84
C TRP A 26 2.87 -3.23 2.05
N ALA A 27 3.47 -3.75 0.98
CA ALA A 27 2.93 -4.87 0.25
C ALA A 27 3.52 -6.21 0.74
N TYR A 28 2.73 -7.26 0.59
CA TYR A 28 3.08 -8.63 0.94
C TYR A 28 2.81 -9.53 -0.27
N CYS A 29 3.85 -10.26 -0.68
CA CYS A 29 3.86 -11.03 -1.92
C CYS A 29 3.20 -12.41 -1.80
N LYS A 30 2.90 -12.88 -0.58
CA LYS A 30 2.27 -14.18 -0.35
C LYS A 30 0.80 -14.04 0.03
N LYS A 31 0.12 -15.17 0.11
CA LYS A 31 -1.26 -15.28 0.60
C LYS A 31 -1.27 -15.55 2.10
N GLY A 32 -2.30 -15.06 2.79
CA GLY A 32 -2.51 -15.31 4.21
C GLY A 32 -1.94 -14.23 5.11
N ARG A 33 -1.89 -14.52 6.41
CA ARG A 33 -1.39 -13.59 7.43
C ARG A 33 0.14 -13.64 7.46
N PRO A 34 0.84 -12.50 7.34
CA PRO A 34 2.29 -12.48 7.39
C PRO A 34 2.83 -12.84 8.78
N THR A 35 4.00 -13.49 8.83
CA THR A 35 4.78 -13.68 10.05
C THR A 35 5.85 -12.60 10.21
N ARG A 36 6.42 -12.49 11.40
CA ARG A 36 7.35 -11.40 11.77
C ARG A 36 8.64 -11.41 10.94
N ASP A 37 9.10 -12.59 10.57
CA ASP A 37 10.34 -12.87 9.84
C ASP A 37 10.20 -12.71 8.31
N GLU A 38 8.97 -12.53 7.80
CA GLU A 38 8.74 -12.41 6.37
C GLU A 38 9.10 -11.04 5.82
N PHE A 39 9.73 -11.04 4.64
CA PHE A 39 10.12 -9.83 3.94
C PHE A 39 8.90 -9.05 3.42
N VAL A 40 8.98 -7.73 3.54
CA VAL A 40 7.98 -6.81 2.99
C VAL A 40 8.43 -6.21 1.66
N CYS A 41 7.46 -5.76 0.88
CA CYS A 41 7.66 -5.09 -0.39
C CYS A 41 7.19 -3.63 -0.35
N VAL A 42 7.68 -2.83 -1.29
CA VAL A 42 7.17 -1.48 -1.55
C VAL A 42 5.70 -1.58 -1.94
N ALA A 43 4.84 -0.80 -1.29
CA ALA A 43 3.45 -0.68 -1.67
C ALA A 43 3.35 0.10 -3.00
N PRO A 44 2.72 -0.43 -4.07
CA PRO A 44 2.75 0.16 -5.42
C PRO A 44 1.77 1.33 -5.56
N PHE A 45 1.63 2.17 -4.53
CA PHE A 45 0.68 3.27 -4.49
C PHE A 45 1.38 4.62 -4.57
N PHE A 46 0.76 5.55 -5.30
CA PHE A 46 1.27 6.90 -5.47
C PHE A 46 1.40 7.68 -4.14
N ASN A 47 0.54 7.40 -3.14
CA ASN A 47 0.47 8.14 -1.87
C ASN A 47 1.40 7.62 -0.76
N THR A 48 2.36 6.75 -1.07
CA THR A 48 3.24 6.12 -0.08
C THR A 48 4.69 6.53 -0.30
N SER A 49 5.37 7.00 0.76
CA SER A 49 6.81 7.27 0.76
C SER A 49 7.55 6.59 1.90
N ARG A 50 8.47 5.68 1.56
CA ARG A 50 9.23 4.82 2.47
C ARG A 50 8.31 4.04 3.41
N GLY A 51 7.17 3.61 2.90
CA GLY A 51 6.11 2.95 3.67
C GLY A 51 5.21 3.92 4.42
N VAL A 52 5.53 5.21 4.55
CA VAL A 52 4.64 6.20 5.21
C VAL A 52 3.60 6.70 4.23
N VAL A 53 2.33 6.64 4.61
CA VAL A 53 1.24 7.21 3.83
C VAL A 53 1.24 8.73 4.01
N CYS A 54 1.22 9.47 2.91
CA CYS A 54 0.89 10.89 2.95
C CYS A 54 -0.58 11.05 3.32
N LEU A 55 -0.84 11.33 4.60
CA LEU A 55 -2.20 11.40 5.15
C LEU A 55 -3.07 12.50 4.53
N GLY A 56 -2.53 13.53 3.86
CA GLY A 56 -3.32 14.51 3.11
C GLY A 56 -4.63 14.94 3.79
N SER A 57 -5.77 14.69 3.13
CA SER A 57 -7.14 14.93 3.62
C SER A 57 -7.79 13.74 4.34
N MET A 58 -7.02 12.69 4.65
CA MET A 58 -7.49 11.46 5.30
C MET A 58 -8.04 11.80 6.69
N ARG A 59 -9.32 11.53 6.92
CA ARG A 59 -9.90 11.59 8.25
C ARG A 59 -9.44 10.38 9.04
N ARG A 60 -8.53 10.63 9.99
CA ARG A 60 -8.14 9.65 10.99
C ARG A 60 -9.39 9.22 11.78
N PRO A 61 -9.59 7.92 12.06
CA PRO A 61 -10.65 7.48 12.95
C PRO A 61 -10.54 8.19 14.31
N GLU A 62 -11.68 8.56 14.90
CA GLU A 62 -11.73 9.23 16.21
C GLU A 62 -11.31 8.28 17.35
N THR A 63 -11.40 6.97 17.13
CA THR A 63 -11.00 5.92 18.08
C THR A 63 -9.87 5.07 17.50
N PHE A 64 -8.92 4.72 18.36
CA PHE A 64 -7.77 3.87 18.03
C PHE A 64 -7.87 2.57 18.86
N ASP A 65 -8.66 1.62 18.37
CA ASP A 65 -8.77 0.28 18.96
C ASP A 65 -8.51 -0.81 17.90
N ALA A 66 -8.33 -2.05 18.37
CA ALA A 66 -8.01 -3.19 17.52
C ALA A 66 -9.14 -3.56 16.52
N HIS A 67 -10.33 -3.00 16.67
CA HIS A 67 -11.48 -3.20 15.78
C HIS A 67 -11.54 -2.16 14.65
N CYS A 68 -10.73 -1.11 14.72
CA CYS A 68 -10.71 -0.03 13.72
C CYS A 68 -9.95 -0.38 12.42
N GLY A 69 -9.50 -1.63 12.24
CA GLY A 69 -8.72 -2.03 11.07
C GLY A 69 -9.40 -1.74 9.72
N GLU A 70 -10.71 -2.01 9.62
CA GLU A 70 -11.51 -1.69 8.42
C GLU A 70 -11.71 -0.18 8.22
N ALA A 71 -11.85 0.58 9.32
CA ALA A 71 -11.97 2.03 9.24
C ALA A 71 -10.67 2.67 8.71
N TRP A 72 -9.51 2.15 9.14
CA TRP A 72 -8.21 2.60 8.65
C TRP A 72 -7.99 2.28 7.16
N SER A 73 -8.32 1.06 6.72
CA SER A 73 -8.19 0.69 5.31
C SER A 73 -9.16 1.47 4.42
N SER A 74 -10.42 1.65 4.86
CA SER A 74 -11.41 2.44 4.14
C SER A 74 -10.99 3.91 4.05
N SER A 75 -10.50 4.51 5.13
CA SER A 75 -10.00 5.89 5.11
C SER A 75 -8.77 6.02 4.21
N TYR A 76 -7.91 4.99 4.13
CA TYR A 76 -6.74 4.98 3.26
C TYR A 76 -7.13 5.03 1.78
N PHE A 77 -8.09 4.18 1.37
CA PHE A 77 -8.57 4.15 -0.02
C PHE A 77 -9.45 5.35 -0.39
N ALA A 78 -10.07 6.01 0.60
CA ALA A 78 -10.83 7.24 0.40
C ALA A 78 -9.94 8.48 0.22
N ALA A 79 -8.67 8.43 0.62
CA ALA A 79 -7.75 9.55 0.48
C ALA A 79 -7.37 9.76 -1.01
N ALA A 80 -7.34 11.01 -1.45
CA ALA A 80 -6.98 11.32 -2.83
C ALA A 80 -5.48 11.08 -3.07
N PHE A 81 -5.15 10.25 -4.05
CA PHE A 81 -3.78 9.96 -4.50
C PHE A 81 -3.20 11.14 -5.30
N THR A 82 -2.86 12.24 -4.63
CA THR A 82 -2.58 13.53 -5.31
C THR A 82 -1.11 13.77 -5.67
N HIS A 83 -0.14 13.04 -5.13
CA HIS A 83 1.29 13.24 -5.46
C HIS A 83 2.11 11.96 -5.39
N GLN A 84 3.03 11.76 -6.36
CA GLN A 84 4.16 10.83 -6.22
C GLN A 84 5.06 11.33 -5.10
N THR A 85 5.25 10.52 -4.06
CA THR A 85 5.98 10.93 -2.85
C THR A 85 7.35 10.26 -2.70
N GLN A 86 7.77 9.43 -3.67
CA GLN A 86 9.13 8.86 -3.74
C GLN A 86 9.82 9.05 -5.09
N PRO A 87 11.13 9.29 -5.11
CA PRO A 87 11.97 8.96 -6.25
C PRO A 87 12.18 7.44 -6.33
N GLY A 88 11.92 6.86 -7.50
CA GLY A 88 12.11 5.43 -7.78
C GLY A 88 10.89 4.75 -8.42
N SER A 89 11.07 3.51 -8.87
CA SER A 89 9.97 2.70 -9.42
C SER A 89 9.08 2.20 -8.28
N LEU A 90 7.75 2.25 -8.45
CA LEU A 90 6.76 1.72 -7.49
C LEU A 90 6.54 0.20 -7.66
N SER A 91 7.00 -0.35 -8.78
CA SER A 91 6.86 -1.75 -9.17
C SER A 91 7.98 -2.15 -10.14
N SER A 92 8.24 -3.45 -10.27
CA SER A 92 9.10 -4.01 -11.33
C SER A 92 8.37 -4.20 -12.67
N PHE A 93 7.08 -3.84 -12.75
CA PHE A 93 6.30 -3.84 -13.99
C PHE A 93 6.96 -2.95 -15.06
N PRO A 94 7.08 -3.40 -16.32
CA PRO A 94 7.87 -2.71 -17.36
C PRO A 94 7.19 -1.44 -17.94
N GLY A 95 6.04 -1.04 -17.43
CA GLY A 95 5.31 0.16 -17.85
C GLY A 95 5.16 1.20 -16.75
N SER A 96 4.46 2.29 -17.06
CA SER A 96 4.10 3.31 -16.09
C SER A 96 3.18 2.75 -14.99
N PRO A 97 3.11 3.40 -13.81
CA PRO A 97 2.18 2.95 -12.77
C PRO A 97 0.71 2.95 -13.22
N SER A 98 0.31 3.81 -14.16
CA SER A 98 -1.04 3.77 -14.73
C SER A 98 -1.28 2.52 -15.57
N GLU A 99 -0.29 2.13 -16.37
CA GLU A 99 -0.35 0.90 -17.18
C GLU A 99 -0.36 -0.35 -16.31
N LEU A 100 0.37 -0.36 -15.18
CA LEU A 100 0.28 -1.43 -14.18
C LEU A 100 -1.18 -1.64 -13.74
N TRP A 101 -1.88 -0.59 -13.32
CA TRP A 101 -3.25 -0.72 -12.82
C TRP A 101 -4.25 -1.10 -13.90
N LEU A 102 -4.04 -0.65 -15.14
CA LEU A 102 -4.82 -1.11 -16.29
C LEU A 102 -4.61 -2.61 -16.55
N GLU A 103 -3.37 -3.09 -16.48
CA GLU A 103 -3.04 -4.51 -16.66
C GLU A 103 -3.62 -5.37 -15.53
N VAL A 104 -3.49 -4.94 -14.27
CA VAL A 104 -4.11 -5.60 -13.10
C VAL A 104 -5.61 -5.76 -13.29
N LYS A 105 -6.28 -4.70 -13.79
CA LYS A 105 -7.71 -4.76 -14.08
C LYS A 105 -8.02 -5.73 -15.22
N ALA A 106 -7.25 -5.69 -16.30
CA ALA A 106 -7.45 -6.57 -17.45
C ALA A 106 -7.28 -8.05 -17.10
N ARG A 107 -6.32 -8.38 -16.22
CA ARG A 107 -6.08 -9.75 -15.74
C ARG A 107 -7.05 -10.20 -14.65
N GLY A 108 -7.61 -9.27 -13.88
CA GLY A 108 -8.40 -9.60 -12.70
C GLY A 108 -7.56 -10.12 -11.52
N CYS A 109 -6.23 -9.98 -11.58
CA CYS A 109 -5.31 -10.32 -10.49
C CYS A 109 -4.13 -9.33 -10.45
N PHE A 110 -3.49 -9.24 -9.28
CA PHE A 110 -2.21 -8.57 -9.11
C PHE A 110 -1.10 -9.62 -9.05
N GLU A 111 -0.08 -9.50 -9.90
CA GLU A 111 1.06 -10.43 -9.90
C GLU A 111 2.09 -10.04 -8.83
N PRO A 112 2.38 -10.91 -7.84
CA PRO A 112 3.33 -10.58 -6.78
C PRO A 112 4.74 -10.26 -7.26
N ASP A 113 5.15 -10.80 -8.40
CA ASP A 113 6.47 -10.55 -9.02
C ASP A 113 6.66 -9.09 -9.46
N TRP A 114 5.56 -8.32 -9.57
CA TRP A 114 5.60 -6.88 -9.82
C TRP A 114 5.97 -6.05 -8.59
N LEU A 115 5.98 -6.66 -7.40
CA LEU A 115 6.38 -5.98 -6.16
C LEU A 115 7.91 -5.88 -6.06
N ILE A 116 8.38 -4.75 -5.54
CA ILE A 116 9.81 -4.53 -5.27
C ILE A 116 10.10 -4.93 -3.81
N PRO A 117 10.99 -5.91 -3.56
CA PRO A 117 11.39 -6.27 -2.20
C PRO A 117 12.13 -5.12 -1.53
N MET A 118 11.83 -4.86 -0.24
CA MET A 118 12.56 -3.86 0.54
C MET A 118 13.84 -4.40 1.20
N GLY A 119 14.02 -5.72 1.22
CA GLY A 119 15.12 -6.38 1.94
C GLY A 119 15.01 -6.30 3.46
N GLN A 120 13.84 -5.92 4.00
CA GLN A 120 13.55 -5.84 5.43
C GLN A 120 12.40 -6.79 5.80
N SER A 121 12.49 -7.45 6.96
CA SER A 121 11.39 -8.24 7.51
C SER A 121 10.29 -7.35 8.07
N LEU A 122 9.10 -7.91 8.27
CA LEU A 122 7.98 -7.23 8.92
C LEU A 122 8.38 -6.71 10.32
N GLU A 123 9.08 -7.51 11.12
CA GLU A 123 9.59 -7.09 12.42
C GLU A 123 10.53 -5.89 12.31
N ALA A 124 11.48 -5.92 11.36
CA ALA A 124 12.43 -4.84 11.18
C ALA A 124 11.76 -3.50 10.82
N VAL A 125 10.72 -3.52 9.97
CA VAL A 125 10.02 -2.28 9.58
C VAL A 125 9.07 -1.76 10.67
N MET A 126 8.55 -2.65 11.53
CA MET A 126 7.71 -2.26 12.66
C MET A 126 8.52 -1.77 13.87
N SER A 127 9.70 -2.35 14.13
CA SER A 127 10.56 -1.95 15.26
C SER A 127 11.36 -0.67 15.01
N GLY A 128 11.50 -0.24 13.76
CA GLY A 128 12.22 0.99 13.38
C GLY A 128 11.37 2.27 13.34
N GLY A 129 10.21 2.27 14.02
CA GLY A 129 9.24 3.38 14.05
C GLY A 129 9.51 4.41 15.14
#